data_AF-A0AAV5DSG9-F1
#
_entry.id   AF-A0AAV5DSG9-F1
#
_cell.length_a   1.000
_cell.length_b   1.000
_cell.length_c   1.000
_cell.angle_alpha   90.00
_cell.angle_beta   90.00
_cell.angle_gamma   90.00
#
_symmetry.space_group_name_H-M   'P 1'
#
loop_
_entity.id
_entity.type
_entity.pdbx_description
1 polymer ?
#
loop_
_entity_poly.entity_id
_entity_poly.type
_entity_poly.pdbx_seq_one_letter_code
_entity_poly.pdbx_strand_id
1 'polypeptide(L)'
;MHQVFPPVSSGGKTSTITTSHIQGRLEGLTVEKALAQNRLYILDHHDYLMPYLERINRLGVCIYASRTLLFLKEDGTLKPLVIELSLPGQGVSDDDISRIFLPATQGMDGHLWQLAKAHVTVNDSGYHQLISHW
;
A
#
# COMPACT_ATOMS: atom_id res chain seq x y z
N MET A 1 4.74 -16.89 8.54
CA MET A 1 4.35 -15.61 9.17
C MET A 1 2.85 -15.50 9.10
N HIS A 2 2.15 -15.31 10.23
CA HIS A 2 0.75 -14.92 10.18
C HIS A 2 0.69 -13.47 9.67
N GLN A 3 0.01 -13.23 8.56
CA GLN A 3 -0.25 -11.86 8.12
C GLN A 3 -1.21 -11.21 9.12
N VAL A 4 -0.81 -10.05 9.64
CA VAL A 4 -1.61 -9.25 10.57
C VAL A 4 -2.33 -8.16 9.77
N PHE A 5 -3.59 -7.90 10.11
CA PHE A 5 -4.37 -6.81 9.55
C PHE A 5 -4.86 -5.88 10.67
N PRO A 6 -4.72 -4.55 10.53
CA PRO A 6 -3.99 -3.86 9.46
C PRO A 6 -2.51 -4.22 9.43
N PRO A 7 -1.82 -4.00 8.29
CA PRO A 7 -0.37 -4.15 8.21
C PRO A 7 0.33 -3.29 9.28
N VAL A 8 1.40 -3.82 9.87
CA VAL A 8 2.20 -3.13 10.88
C VAL A 8 3.63 -3.03 10.36
N SER A 9 4.18 -1.82 10.35
CA SER A 9 5.58 -1.57 9.99
C SER A 9 6.55 -2.17 11.00
N SER A 10 7.81 -2.34 10.61
CA SER A 10 8.90 -2.79 11.48
C SER A 10 9.11 -1.91 12.71
N GLY A 11 8.69 -0.64 12.67
CA GLY A 11 8.71 0.30 13.80
C GLY A 11 7.50 0.18 14.74
N GLY A 12 6.59 -0.78 14.51
CA GLY A 12 5.39 -0.97 15.32
C GLY A 12 4.22 -0.04 14.95
N LYS A 13 4.37 0.76 13.89
CA LYS A 13 3.32 1.68 13.42
C LYS A 13 2.33 0.95 12.54
N THR A 14 1.06 1.02 12.93
CA THR A 14 -0.06 0.41 12.23
C THR A 14 -0.45 1.23 11.01
N SER A 15 -0.65 0.58 9.86
CA SER A 15 -1.17 1.18 8.64
C SER A 15 -2.53 1.85 8.87
N THR A 16 -2.81 2.91 8.10
CA THR A 16 -4.11 3.59 8.13
C THR A 16 -5.20 2.84 7.34
N ILE A 17 -4.86 1.70 6.73
CA ILE A 17 -5.83 0.82 6.08
C ILE A 17 -6.75 0.19 7.15
N THR A 18 -8.05 0.35 6.99
CA THR A 18 -9.06 -0.21 7.89
C THR A 18 -9.88 -1.30 7.20
N THR A 19 -10.59 -2.10 8.00
CA THR A 19 -11.51 -3.14 7.50
C THR A 19 -12.53 -2.55 6.53
N SER A 20 -13.08 -1.36 6.81
CA SER A 20 -14.11 -0.73 5.97
C SER A 20 -13.60 -0.35 4.57
N HIS A 21 -12.30 -0.10 4.40
CA HIS A 21 -11.71 0.19 3.09
C HIS A 21 -11.78 -1.01 2.13
N ILE A 22 -11.71 -2.24 2.65
CA ILE A 22 -11.65 -3.46 1.84
C ILE A 22 -12.89 -4.35 1.99
N GLN A 23 -13.77 -4.04 2.94
CA GLN A 23 -15.02 -4.75 3.13
C GLN A 23 -15.87 -4.72 1.85
N GLY A 24 -16.49 -5.85 1.51
CA GLY A 24 -17.29 -6.00 0.29
C GLY A 24 -16.49 -6.20 -1.00
N ARG A 25 -15.15 -6.12 -0.95
CA ARG A 25 -14.28 -6.34 -2.13
C ARG A 25 -13.61 -7.73 -2.15
N LEU A 26 -13.99 -8.61 -1.21
CA LEU A 26 -13.40 -9.91 -0.90
C LEU A 26 -14.29 -11.11 -1.29
N GLU A 27 -15.10 -10.98 -2.36
CA GLU A 27 -15.96 -12.07 -2.85
C GLU A 27 -16.90 -12.65 -1.76
N GLY A 28 -17.43 -11.78 -0.90
CA GLY A 28 -18.33 -12.17 0.19
C GLY A 28 -17.63 -12.66 1.47
N LEU A 29 -16.29 -12.77 1.48
CA LEU A 29 -15.53 -13.10 2.68
C LEU A 29 -15.40 -11.90 3.64
N THR A 30 -15.26 -12.19 4.93
CA THR A 30 -14.76 -11.22 5.92
C THR A 30 -13.23 -11.14 5.82
N VAL A 31 -12.64 -10.10 6.41
CA VAL A 31 -11.17 -9.94 6.42
C VAL A 31 -10.51 -11.12 7.16
N GLU A 32 -11.08 -11.56 8.28
CA GLU A 32 -10.56 -12.67 9.08
C GLU A 32 -10.58 -13.98 8.29
N LYS A 33 -11.67 -14.24 7.54
CA LYS A 33 -11.76 -15.41 6.65
C LYS A 33 -10.77 -15.34 5.50
N ALA A 34 -10.61 -14.16 4.88
CA ALA A 34 -9.65 -13.97 3.81
C ALA A 34 -8.20 -14.19 4.27
N LEU A 35 -7.85 -13.73 5.49
CA LEU A 35 -6.55 -14.01 6.12
C LEU A 35 -6.37 -15.51 6.42
N ALA A 36 -7.37 -16.14 7.05
CA ALA A 36 -7.31 -17.56 7.40
C ALA A 36 -7.17 -18.47 6.16
N GLN A 37 -7.70 -18.04 5.01
CA GLN A 37 -7.60 -18.73 3.73
C GLN A 37 -6.36 -18.34 2.91
N ASN A 38 -5.44 -17.51 3.44
CA ASN A 38 -4.29 -16.98 2.71
C ASN A 38 -4.66 -16.29 1.38
N ARG A 39 -5.75 -15.52 1.40
CA ARG A 39 -6.27 -14.79 0.23
C ARG A 39 -5.94 -13.30 0.25
N LEU A 40 -5.30 -12.80 1.31
CA LEU A 40 -4.77 -11.44 1.35
C LEU A 40 -3.25 -11.48 1.17
N TYR A 41 -2.75 -10.51 0.41
CA TYR A 41 -1.35 -10.34 0.09
C TYR A 41 -1.01 -8.86 0.14
N ILE A 42 0.27 -8.56 0.30
CA ILE A 42 0.78 -7.20 0.41
C ILE A 42 1.98 -7.03 -0.51
N LEU A 43 1.97 -5.96 -1.29
CA LEU A 43 3.18 -5.40 -1.90
C LEU A 43 3.60 -4.21 -1.04
N ASP A 44 4.64 -4.40 -0.24
CA ASP A 44 5.04 -3.47 0.81
C ASP A 44 6.34 -2.73 0.46
N HIS A 45 6.20 -1.50 -0.01
CA HIS A 45 7.29 -0.57 -0.25
C HIS A 45 7.37 0.52 0.81
N HIS A 46 6.80 0.28 2.00
CA HIS A 46 6.74 1.31 3.04
C HIS A 46 8.04 1.43 3.82
N ASP A 47 8.41 0.38 4.56
CA ASP A 47 9.39 0.48 5.64
C ASP A 47 10.80 0.82 5.14
N TYR A 48 11.20 0.29 3.99
CA TYR A 48 12.52 0.59 3.45
C TYR A 48 12.59 1.97 2.80
N LEU A 49 11.47 2.52 2.27
CA LEU A 49 11.48 3.84 1.62
C LEU A 49 11.34 4.98 2.62
N MET A 50 10.54 4.80 3.67
CA MET A 50 10.22 5.85 4.64
C MET A 50 11.44 6.67 5.10
N PRO A 51 12.60 6.07 5.45
CA PRO A 51 13.79 6.81 5.86
C PRO A 51 14.40 7.71 4.78
N TYR A 52 14.12 7.47 3.50
CA TYR A 52 14.73 8.19 2.37
C TYR A 52 13.82 9.24 1.75
N LEU A 53 12.51 9.19 2.00
CA LEU A 53 11.53 10.06 1.31
C LEU A 53 11.81 11.54 1.48
N GLU A 54 12.20 11.99 2.68
CA GLU A 54 12.53 13.41 2.91
C GLU A 54 13.74 13.86 2.08
N ARG A 55 14.76 13.02 1.97
CA ARG A 55 15.95 13.31 1.17
C ARG A 55 15.64 13.31 -0.33
N ILE A 56 14.85 12.35 -0.80
CA ILE A 56 14.49 12.23 -2.23
C ILE A 56 13.59 13.41 -2.63
N ASN A 57 12.57 13.73 -1.84
CA ASN A 57 11.61 14.79 -2.17
C ASN A 57 12.23 16.19 -2.15
N ARG A 58 13.31 16.40 -1.38
CA ARG A 58 14.12 17.65 -1.43
C ARG A 58 14.80 17.88 -2.79
N LEU A 59 14.90 16.86 -3.65
CA LEU A 59 15.43 16.99 -5.01
C LEU A 59 14.39 17.51 -6.03
N GLY A 60 13.19 17.90 -5.57
CA GLY A 60 12.13 18.42 -6.44
C GLY A 60 11.28 17.34 -7.11
N VAL A 61 11.46 16.08 -6.73
CA VAL A 61 10.56 14.97 -7.10
C VAL A 61 9.53 14.73 -6.00
N CYS A 62 8.45 14.02 -6.31
CA CYS A 62 7.42 13.66 -5.34
C CYS A 62 7.22 12.15 -5.33
N ILE A 63 7.81 11.48 -4.33
CA ILE A 63 7.67 10.05 -4.07
C ILE A 63 6.93 9.82 -2.75
N TYR A 64 6.20 8.71 -2.69
CA TYR A 64 5.49 8.22 -1.52
C TYR A 64 6.00 6.81 -1.19
N ALA A 65 6.02 6.45 0.09
CA ALA A 65 6.10 5.05 0.52
C ALA A 65 4.76 4.39 0.22
N SER A 66 4.75 3.31 -0.55
CA SER A 66 3.49 2.68 -0.98
C SER A 66 3.28 1.33 -0.32
N ARG A 67 2.03 1.05 0.03
CA ARG A 67 1.58 -0.26 0.49
C ARG A 67 0.32 -0.63 -0.26
N THR A 68 0.34 -1.77 -0.95
CA THR A 68 -0.80 -2.25 -1.74
C THR A 68 -1.31 -3.56 -1.18
N LEU A 69 -2.59 -3.62 -0.80
CA LEU A 69 -3.23 -4.89 -0.49
C LEU A 69 -3.82 -5.52 -1.74
N LEU A 70 -3.60 -6.82 -1.89
CA LEU A 70 -4.02 -7.64 -3.00
C LEU A 70 -4.89 -8.78 -2.46
N PHE A 71 -5.94 -9.12 -3.18
CA PHE A 71 -6.81 -10.25 -2.90
C PHE A 71 -6.64 -11.33 -3.96
N LEU A 72 -6.43 -12.57 -3.53
CA LEU A 72 -6.47 -13.73 -4.40
C LEU A 72 -7.92 -14.15 -4.60
N LYS A 73 -8.41 -13.98 -5.84
CA LYS A 73 -9.76 -14.38 -6.24
C LYS A 73 -9.88 -15.90 -6.43
N GLU A 74 -11.09 -16.41 -6.50
CA GLU A 74 -11.35 -17.84 -6.74
C GLU A 74 -10.84 -18.32 -8.11
N ASP A 75 -10.80 -17.43 -9.11
CA ASP A 75 -10.25 -17.73 -10.43
C ASP A 75 -8.71 -17.78 -10.48
N GLY A 76 -8.04 -17.62 -9.34
CA GLY A 76 -6.59 -17.66 -9.22
C GLY A 76 -5.86 -16.36 -9.54
N THR A 77 -6.57 -15.29 -9.93
CA THR A 77 -5.95 -13.99 -10.21
C THR A 77 -5.86 -13.08 -8.98
N LEU A 78 -4.83 -12.23 -8.94
CA LEU A 78 -4.69 -11.19 -7.92
C LEU A 78 -5.43 -9.92 -8.31
N LYS A 79 -6.17 -9.36 -7.35
CA LYS A 79 -6.92 -8.11 -7.49
C LYS A 79 -6.43 -7.08 -6.47
N PRO A 80 -6.00 -5.87 -6.88
CA PRO A 80 -5.69 -4.82 -5.94
C PRO A 80 -6.95 -4.34 -5.21
N LEU A 81 -6.87 -4.22 -3.89
CA LEU A 81 -7.97 -3.81 -3.01
C LEU A 81 -7.88 -2.35 -2.59
N VAL A 82 -6.67 -1.90 -2.25
CA VAL A 82 -6.39 -0.57 -1.70
C VAL A 82 -4.90 -0.27 -1.87
N ILE A 83 -4.59 1.00 -2.10
CA ILE A 83 -3.22 1.54 -2.06
C ILE A 83 -3.19 2.60 -0.95
N GLU A 84 -2.25 2.44 -0.02
CA GLU A 84 -1.83 3.48 0.92
C GLU A 84 -0.56 4.14 0.38
N LEU A 85 -0.56 5.48 0.33
CA LEU A 85 0.60 6.30 0.02
C LEU A 85 0.97 7.15 1.25
N SER A 86 2.14 6.92 1.80
CA SER A 86 2.64 7.54 3.02
C SER A 86 3.79 8.52 2.75
N LEU A 87 3.83 9.58 3.55
CA LEU A 87 4.98 10.48 3.68
C LEU A 87 5.43 10.51 5.15
N PRO A 88 6.72 10.80 5.42
CA PRO A 88 7.15 11.04 6.78
C PRO A 88 6.39 12.24 7.38
N GLY A 89 6.03 12.12 8.65
CA GLY A 89 5.46 13.22 9.41
C GLY A 89 6.37 14.45 9.44
N GLN A 90 5.76 15.63 9.51
CA GLN A 90 6.50 16.88 9.76
C GLN A 90 6.20 17.33 11.20
N GLY A 91 7.12 17.08 12.13
CA GLY A 91 7.07 17.65 13.49
C GLY A 91 7.12 16.64 14.64
N VAL A 92 6.61 17.05 15.80
CA VAL A 92 6.84 16.43 17.13
C VAL A 92 6.16 15.07 17.31
N SER A 93 5.12 14.75 16.52
CA SER A 93 4.34 13.52 16.68
C SER A 93 4.83 12.33 15.85
N ASP A 94 5.83 12.48 14.98
CA ASP A 94 6.46 11.40 14.17
C ASP A 94 5.47 10.50 13.37
N ASP A 95 4.22 10.95 13.22
CA ASP A 95 3.14 10.20 12.58
C ASP A 95 3.13 10.41 11.06
N ASP A 96 2.92 9.33 10.31
CA ASP A 96 3.05 9.32 8.86
C ASP A 96 1.81 10.00 8.28
N ILE A 97 2.02 10.79 7.25
CA ILE A 97 0.92 11.41 6.52
C ILE A 97 0.52 10.43 5.41
N SER A 98 -0.45 9.57 5.72
CA SER A 98 -0.96 8.55 4.79
C SER A 98 -2.22 9.01 4.06
N ARG A 99 -2.36 8.57 2.81
CA ARG A 99 -3.57 8.72 1.99
C ARG A 99 -4.00 7.37 1.45
N ILE A 100 -5.30 7.12 1.47
CA ILE A 100 -5.90 5.86 1.02
C ILE A 100 -6.57 6.05 -0.33
N PHE A 101 -6.25 5.17 -1.27
CA PHE A 101 -6.84 5.12 -2.60
C PHE A 101 -7.52 3.79 -2.83
N LEU A 102 -8.79 3.84 -3.23
CA LEU A 102 -9.59 2.67 -3.53
C LEU A 102 -9.75 2.50 -5.05
N PRO A 103 -9.81 1.25 -5.55
CA PRO A 103 -10.15 0.97 -6.94
C PRO A 103 -11.42 1.71 -7.39
N ALA A 104 -11.27 2.48 -8.47
CA ALA A 104 -12.31 3.21 -9.19
C ALA A 104 -11.95 3.26 -10.69
N THR A 105 -12.95 3.38 -11.56
CA THR A 105 -12.76 3.34 -13.03
C THR A 105 -13.19 4.63 -13.74
N GLN A 106 -13.91 5.53 -13.06
CA GLN A 106 -14.49 6.72 -13.67
C GLN A 106 -14.31 7.94 -12.77
N GLY A 107 -14.44 9.12 -13.37
CA GLY A 107 -14.37 10.40 -12.67
C GLY A 107 -13.00 10.67 -12.05
N MET A 108 -12.99 11.58 -11.06
CA MET A 108 -11.80 11.98 -10.33
C MET A 108 -11.14 10.79 -9.62
N ASP A 109 -11.93 9.94 -8.98
CA ASP A 109 -11.43 8.78 -8.24
C ASP A 109 -10.74 7.76 -9.16
N GLY A 110 -11.24 7.58 -10.38
CA GLY A 110 -10.58 6.75 -11.40
C GLY A 110 -9.18 7.27 -11.75
N HIS A 111 -9.04 8.59 -11.94
CA HIS A 111 -7.73 9.20 -12.19
C HIS A 111 -6.79 9.10 -10.99
N LEU A 112 -7.30 9.36 -9.78
CA LEU A 112 -6.54 9.21 -8.54
C LEU A 112 -6.07 7.77 -8.33
N TRP A 113 -6.91 6.78 -8.67
CA TRP A 113 -6.53 5.37 -8.62
C TRP A 113 -5.41 5.03 -9.62
N GLN A 114 -5.45 5.56 -10.85
CA GLN A 114 -4.34 5.38 -11.79
C GLN A 114 -3.05 6.02 -11.28
N LEU A 115 -3.13 7.22 -10.71
CA LEU A 115 -1.98 7.92 -10.13
C LEU A 115 -1.39 7.15 -8.94
N ALA A 116 -2.23 6.58 -8.07
CA ALA A 116 -1.78 5.75 -6.97
C ALA A 116 -1.03 4.51 -7.45
N LYS A 117 -1.55 3.83 -8.49
CA LYS A 117 -0.83 2.71 -9.12
C LYS A 117 0.49 3.14 -9.74
N ALA A 118 0.56 4.31 -10.36
CA ALA A 118 1.82 4.83 -10.92
C ALA A 118 2.88 5.03 -9.83
N HIS A 119 2.53 5.55 -8.65
CA HIS A 119 3.44 5.63 -7.51
C HIS A 119 3.91 4.25 -7.04
N VAL A 120 3.01 3.26 -6.97
CA VAL A 120 3.39 1.87 -6.65
C VAL A 120 4.40 1.33 -7.66
N THR A 121 4.17 1.53 -8.97
CA THR A 121 5.08 1.07 -10.03
C THR A 121 6.43 1.78 -10.00
N VAL A 122 6.49 3.07 -9.64
CA VAL A 122 7.75 3.80 -9.45
C VAL A 122 8.56 3.18 -8.31
N ASN A 123 7.94 2.91 -7.17
CA ASN A 123 8.60 2.27 -6.03
C ASN A 123 9.10 0.87 -6.40
N ASP A 124 8.25 0.08 -7.04
CA ASP A 124 8.56 -1.28 -7.47
C ASP A 124 9.70 -1.33 -8.48
N SER A 125 9.72 -0.41 -9.44
CA SER A 125 10.80 -0.31 -10.42
C SER A 125 12.13 0.07 -9.76
N GLY A 126 12.11 0.99 -8.80
CA GLY A 126 13.29 1.36 -8.03
C GLY A 126 13.86 0.19 -7.23
N TYR A 127 13.00 -0.54 -6.52
CA TYR A 127 13.39 -1.74 -5.78
C TYR A 127 13.89 -2.85 -6.70
N HIS A 128 13.17 -3.11 -7.80
CA HIS A 128 13.54 -4.11 -8.78
C HIS A 128 14.95 -3.86 -9.32
N GLN A 129 15.25 -2.64 -9.76
CA GLN A 129 16.54 -2.33 -10.37
C GLN A 129 17.71 -2.32 -9.37
N LEU A 130 17.48 -1.85 -8.15
CA LEU A 130 18.56 -1.61 -7.18
C LEU A 130 18.77 -2.73 -6.17
N ILE A 131 17.76 -3.58 -5.95
CA ILE A 131 17.79 -4.62 -4.90
C ILE A 131 17.59 -6.01 -5.48
N SER A 132 16.54 -6.23 -6.26
CA SER A 132 16.21 -7.58 -6.75
C SER A 132 17.07 -8.04 -7.93
N HIS A 133 17.44 -7.11 -8.82
CA HIS A 133 18.14 -7.42 -10.07
C HIS A 133 19.66 -7.29 -10.00
N TRP A 134 20.16 -6.25 -9.31
CA TRP A 134 21.59 -5.93 -9.22
C TRP A 134 22.43 -7.10 -8.69
#